data_AF-A0A1E5IMA9-F1
#
_entry.id   AF-A0A1E5IMA9-F1
#
_cell.length_a   1.000
_cell.length_b   1.000
_cell.length_c   1.000
_cell.angle_alpha   90.00
_cell.angle_beta   90.00
_cell.angle_gamma   90.00
#
_symmetry.space_group_name_H-M   'P 1'
#
loop_
_entity.id
_entity.type
_entity.pdbx_description
1 polymer ?
#
loop_
_entity_poly.entity_id
_entity_poly.type
_entity_poly.pdbx_seq_one_letter_code
_entity_poly.pdbx_strand_id
1 'polypeptide(L)'
;MALKKCKTECETKEKIEVSSSDVSRLIPESFNRESVLRIIDANLNRCREGLRVVEDGLRFVLSDGFLYKKIRKIRHGVDKILRNSYGELIKERDSFDDSGRQMPEISKKVLAGIITANFKRTQESLRVLEEYSKTLFPKAAADFKKWRYAAYNAEKSVYLKYRKFFCKRNVKERTALL
;
A
#
# COMPACT_ATOMS: atom_id res chain seq x y z
N MET A 1 13.58 56.89 8.10
CA MET A 1 12.60 55.78 8.01
C MET A 1 13.38 54.47 7.86
N ALA A 2 13.58 53.76 8.96
CA ALA A 2 14.38 52.54 9.01
C ALA A 2 13.51 51.33 8.61
N LEU A 3 13.82 50.69 7.48
CA LEU A 3 13.27 49.39 7.16
C LEU A 3 14.16 48.31 7.81
N LYS A 4 13.60 47.74 8.88
CA LYS A 4 14.14 46.66 9.69
C LYS A 4 14.35 45.42 8.80
N LYS A 5 15.59 44.92 8.76
CA LYS A 5 15.95 43.61 8.21
C LYS A 5 15.15 42.53 8.95
N CYS A 6 14.37 41.73 8.23
CA CYS A 6 13.89 40.44 8.70
C CYS A 6 14.67 39.37 7.92
N LYS A 7 15.83 38.98 8.45
CA LYS A 7 16.53 37.78 7.99
C LYS A 7 15.85 36.60 8.68
N THR A 8 15.27 35.71 7.90
CA THR A 8 14.79 34.41 8.34
C THR A 8 15.98 33.57 8.78
N GLU A 9 16.05 33.30 10.09
CA GLU A 9 16.92 32.27 10.67
C GLU A 9 16.34 30.91 10.27
N CYS A 10 16.85 30.35 9.17
CA CYS A 10 16.56 28.99 8.75
C CYS A 10 17.52 28.06 9.50
N GLU A 11 17.02 27.56 10.63
CA GLU A 11 17.31 26.31 11.31
C GLU A 11 18.62 25.61 10.91
N THR A 12 19.57 25.69 11.85
CA THR A 12 20.76 24.84 11.94
C THR A 12 20.39 23.38 11.78
N LYS A 13 20.85 22.76 10.69
CA LYS A 13 20.93 21.30 10.56
C LYS A 13 21.94 20.77 11.58
N GLU A 14 21.50 20.48 12.80
CA GLU A 14 22.25 19.61 13.70
C GLU A 14 22.34 18.23 13.04
N LYS A 15 23.51 17.91 12.51
CA LYS A 15 23.88 16.53 12.23
C LYS A 15 23.94 15.83 13.57
N ILE A 16 22.94 15.02 13.87
CA ILE A 16 23.02 14.08 14.98
C ILE A 16 24.09 13.05 14.60
N GLU A 17 25.30 13.22 15.12
CA GLU A 17 26.36 12.21 15.07
C GLU A 17 26.01 11.11 16.08
N VAL A 18 25.20 10.14 15.64
CA VAL A 18 24.91 8.93 16.43
C VAL A 18 26.11 7.99 16.27
N SER A 19 26.76 7.65 17.39
CA SER A 19 27.84 6.67 17.38
C SER A 19 27.34 5.29 16.94
N SER A 20 28.18 4.48 16.29
CA SER A 20 27.83 3.10 15.85
C SER A 20 27.27 2.23 17.00
N SER A 21 27.70 2.49 18.23
CA SER A 21 27.22 1.83 19.46
C SER A 21 25.85 2.29 19.97
N ASP A 22 25.38 3.46 19.55
CA ASP A 22 24.06 3.98 19.96
C ASP A 22 22.95 3.52 19.01
N VAL A 23 23.29 3.24 17.74
CA VAL A 23 22.34 2.68 16.76
C VAL A 23 21.86 1.29 17.18
N SER A 24 22.73 0.46 17.74
CA SER A 24 22.37 -0.89 18.23
C SER A 24 21.43 -0.87 19.43
N ARG A 25 21.42 0.21 20.23
CA ARG A 25 20.48 0.39 21.37
C ARG A 25 19.08 0.84 20.93
N LEU A 26 18.92 1.31 19.68
CA LEU A 26 17.65 1.80 19.15
C LEU A 26 16.88 0.74 18.35
N ILE A 27 17.50 -0.40 18.05
CA ILE A 27 16.84 -1.53 17.37
C ILE A 27 16.21 -2.41 18.45
N PRO A 28 14.87 -2.55 18.50
CA PRO A 28 14.23 -3.46 19.44
C PRO A 28 14.75 -4.89 19.23
N GLU A 29 14.93 -5.67 20.29
CA GLU A 29 15.34 -7.09 20.18
C GLU A 29 14.42 -7.90 19.26
N SER A 30 13.16 -7.47 19.11
CA SER A 30 12.16 -8.06 18.23
C SER A 30 12.37 -7.77 16.73
N PHE A 31 13.25 -6.83 16.37
CA PHE A 31 13.63 -6.59 14.98
C PHE A 31 14.70 -7.58 14.55
N ASN A 32 14.25 -8.67 13.95
CA ASN A 32 15.09 -9.77 13.48
C ASN A 32 14.62 -10.22 12.08
N ARG A 33 15.32 -11.20 11.51
CA ARG A 33 15.02 -11.69 10.16
C ARG A 33 13.58 -12.23 10.04
N GLU A 34 13.11 -12.94 11.05
CA GLU A 34 11.78 -13.57 11.10
C GLU A 34 10.67 -12.51 11.12
N SER A 35 10.81 -11.45 11.94
CA SER A 35 9.83 -10.37 11.98
C SER A 35 9.73 -9.61 10.65
N VAL A 36 10.83 -9.41 9.94
CA VAL A 36 10.79 -8.84 8.59
C VAL A 36 10.08 -9.77 7.60
N LEU A 37 10.35 -11.07 7.65
CA LEU A 37 9.68 -12.05 6.77
C LEU A 37 8.17 -12.10 7.03
N ARG A 38 7.73 -12.03 8.29
CA ARG A 38 6.30 -11.92 8.66
C ARG A 38 5.65 -10.68 8.06
N ILE A 39 6.31 -9.53 8.17
CA ILE A 39 5.84 -8.27 7.58
C ILE A 39 5.69 -8.41 6.06
N ILE A 40 6.67 -9.04 5.40
CA ILE A 40 6.64 -9.25 3.95
C ILE A 40 5.51 -10.20 3.54
N ASP A 41 5.32 -11.35 4.22
CA ASP A 41 4.24 -12.30 3.90
C ASP A 41 2.86 -11.64 4.05
N ALA A 42 2.61 -10.98 5.18
CA ALA A 42 1.33 -10.32 5.46
C ALA A 42 1.00 -9.25 4.41
N ASN A 43 1.97 -8.42 4.01
CA ASN A 43 1.75 -7.36 3.03
C ASN A 43 1.67 -7.89 1.59
N LEU A 44 2.33 -9.01 1.26
CA LEU A 44 2.10 -9.71 -0.01
C LEU A 44 0.67 -10.24 -0.10
N ASN A 45 0.14 -10.80 0.99
CA ASN A 45 -1.24 -11.28 1.01
C ASN A 45 -2.25 -10.14 0.83
N ARG A 46 -2.14 -9.08 1.66
CA ARG A 46 -3.02 -7.89 1.59
C ARG A 46 -2.99 -7.23 0.21
N CYS A 47 -1.81 -7.13 -0.41
CA CYS A 47 -1.67 -6.62 -1.78
C CYS A 47 -2.42 -7.48 -2.81
N ARG A 48 -2.26 -8.81 -2.75
CA ARG A 48 -2.91 -9.74 -3.68
C ARG A 48 -4.43 -9.73 -3.54
N GLU A 49 -4.93 -9.70 -2.30
CA GLU A 49 -6.37 -9.62 -2.01
C GLU A 49 -6.97 -8.30 -2.50
N GLY A 50 -6.33 -7.16 -2.20
CA GLY A 50 -6.77 -5.85 -2.69
C GLY A 50 -6.86 -5.80 -4.21
N LEU A 51 -5.83 -6.29 -4.91
CA LEU A 51 -5.83 -6.38 -6.37
C LEU A 51 -6.90 -7.35 -6.91
N ARG A 52 -7.16 -8.47 -6.23
CA ARG A 52 -8.19 -9.44 -6.60
C ARG A 52 -9.58 -8.81 -6.56
N VAL A 53 -9.89 -8.06 -5.51
CA VAL A 53 -11.18 -7.37 -5.35
C VAL A 53 -11.38 -6.31 -6.43
N VAL A 54 -10.34 -5.53 -6.75
CA VAL A 54 -10.40 -4.55 -7.85
C VAL A 54 -10.58 -5.25 -9.20
N GLU A 55 -9.85 -6.34 -9.44
CA GLU A 55 -9.97 -7.14 -10.68
C GLU A 55 -11.41 -7.64 -10.87
N ASP A 56 -12.04 -8.19 -9.83
CA ASP A 56 -13.42 -8.67 -9.89
C ASP A 56 -14.44 -7.55 -10.10
N GLY A 57 -14.29 -6.41 -9.42
CA GLY A 57 -15.15 -5.25 -9.64
C GLY A 57 -15.09 -4.77 -11.09
N LEU A 58 -13.89 -4.74 -11.67
CA LEU A 58 -13.72 -4.37 -13.08
C LEU A 58 -14.25 -5.42 -14.04
N ARG A 59 -14.03 -6.71 -13.75
CA ARG A 59 -14.39 -7.82 -14.64
C ARG A 59 -15.88 -8.11 -14.64
N PHE A 60 -16.49 -8.22 -13.46
CA PHE A 60 -17.83 -8.75 -13.31
C PHE A 60 -18.89 -7.68 -13.16
N VAL A 61 -18.53 -6.49 -12.66
CA VAL A 61 -19.51 -5.41 -12.47
C VAL A 61 -19.40 -4.33 -13.56
N LEU A 62 -18.18 -3.96 -13.94
CA LEU A 62 -17.93 -2.95 -14.98
C LEU A 62 -17.67 -3.54 -16.37
N SER A 63 -17.51 -4.86 -16.47
CA SER A 63 -17.19 -5.59 -17.71
C SER A 63 -16.02 -4.99 -18.50
N ASP A 64 -15.03 -4.40 -17.81
CA ASP A 64 -13.92 -3.69 -18.43
C ASP A 64 -12.75 -4.63 -18.75
N GLY A 65 -12.80 -5.20 -19.95
CA GLY A 65 -11.79 -6.11 -20.49
C GLY A 65 -10.36 -5.60 -20.42
N PHE A 66 -10.17 -4.29 -20.63
CA PHE A 66 -8.85 -3.69 -20.67
C PHE A 66 -8.30 -3.47 -19.26
N LEU A 67 -9.10 -2.88 -18.38
CA LEU A 67 -8.64 -2.53 -17.04
C LEU A 67 -8.46 -3.75 -16.14
N TYR A 68 -9.35 -4.76 -16.17
CA TYR A 68 -9.14 -5.94 -15.32
C TYR A 68 -7.84 -6.67 -15.72
N LYS A 69 -7.50 -6.73 -17.02
CA LYS A 69 -6.23 -7.33 -17.48
C LYS A 69 -5.02 -6.56 -16.98
N LYS A 70 -5.10 -5.23 -16.91
CA LYS A 70 -4.05 -4.37 -16.33
C LYS A 70 -3.86 -4.68 -14.84
N ILE A 71 -4.94 -4.81 -14.07
CA ILE A 71 -4.88 -5.19 -12.65
C ILE A 71 -4.32 -6.61 -12.47
N ARG A 72 -4.78 -7.57 -13.26
CA ARG A 72 -4.26 -8.94 -13.27
C ARG A 72 -2.75 -8.98 -13.50
N LYS A 73 -2.24 -8.17 -14.44
CA LYS A 73 -0.80 -8.07 -14.71
C LYS A 73 -0.01 -7.61 -13.48
N ILE A 74 -0.51 -6.62 -12.76
CA ILE A 74 0.10 -6.16 -11.50
C ILE A 74 0.06 -7.29 -10.47
N ARG A 75 -1.10 -7.94 -10.28
CA ARG A 75 -1.29 -9.03 -9.33
C ARG A 75 -0.34 -10.21 -9.60
N HIS A 76 -0.21 -10.63 -10.86
CA HIS A 76 0.72 -11.69 -11.25
C HIS A 76 2.19 -11.28 -11.08
N GLY A 77 2.50 -10.00 -11.31
CA GLY A 77 3.83 -9.44 -11.06
C GLY A 77 4.24 -9.55 -9.60
N VAL A 78 3.34 -9.18 -8.69
CA VAL A 78 3.54 -9.33 -7.24
C VAL A 78 3.62 -10.80 -6.82
N ASP A 79 2.73 -11.64 -7.35
CA ASP A 79 2.71 -13.08 -7.06
C ASP A 79 3.99 -13.80 -7.49
N LYS A 80 4.63 -13.36 -8.58
CA LYS A 80 5.92 -13.91 -9.02
C LYS A 80 7.03 -13.65 -7.99
N ILE A 81 7.03 -12.46 -7.36
CA ILE A 81 8.00 -12.12 -6.32
C ILE A 81 7.79 -13.03 -5.11
N LEU A 82 6.53 -13.25 -4.70
CA LEU A 82 6.18 -14.18 -3.62
C LEU A 82 6.71 -15.59 -3.89
N ARG A 83 6.52 -16.14 -5.10
CA ARG A 83 6.97 -17.50 -5.43
C ARG A 83 8.47 -17.68 -5.31
N ASN A 84 9.25 -16.67 -5.70
CA ASN A 84 10.70 -16.72 -5.61
C ASN A 84 11.22 -16.74 -4.16
N SER A 85 10.43 -16.24 -3.20
CA SER A 85 10.77 -16.17 -1.78
C SER A 85 9.89 -17.10 -0.90
N TYR A 86 9.10 -17.98 -1.53
CA TYR A 86 8.01 -18.69 -0.85
C TYR A 86 8.47 -19.57 0.31
N GLY A 87 9.57 -20.30 0.12
CA GLY A 87 10.10 -21.21 1.14
C GLY A 87 10.57 -20.52 2.42
N GLU A 88 10.93 -19.23 2.34
CA GLU A 88 11.32 -18.43 3.51
C GLU A 88 10.12 -17.77 4.17
N LEU A 89 9.13 -17.36 3.39
CA LEU A 89 7.94 -16.65 3.88
C LEU A 89 6.92 -17.59 4.52
N ILE A 90 6.75 -18.80 3.99
CA ILE A 90 5.73 -19.74 4.49
C ILE A 90 6.02 -20.22 5.91
N LYS A 91 7.30 -20.29 6.30
CA LYS A 91 7.74 -20.72 7.65
C LYS A 91 7.29 -19.76 8.74
N GLU A 92 7.16 -18.49 8.37
CA GLU A 92 6.82 -17.40 9.26
C GLU A 92 5.32 -17.05 9.21
N ARG A 93 4.53 -17.78 8.43
CA ARG A 93 3.11 -17.48 8.28
C ARG A 93 2.37 -17.76 9.57
N ASP A 94 1.94 -16.70 10.22
CA ASP A 94 1.02 -16.76 11.35
C ASP A 94 -0.36 -16.20 10.93
N SER A 95 -1.28 -17.10 10.60
CA SER A 95 -2.66 -16.73 10.26
C SER A 95 -3.54 -16.57 11.51
N PHE A 96 -3.05 -16.98 12.69
CA PHE A 96 -3.81 -16.93 13.93
C PHE A 96 -3.65 -15.58 14.64
N ASP A 97 -2.48 -14.95 14.53
CA ASP A 97 -2.18 -13.69 15.21
C ASP A 97 -2.30 -12.43 14.33
N ASP A 98 -2.81 -12.55 13.09
CA ASP A 98 -3.10 -11.36 12.25
C ASP A 98 -4.28 -10.59 12.87
N SER A 99 -3.92 -9.52 13.61
CA SER A 99 -4.78 -8.70 14.49
C SER A 99 -5.90 -7.92 13.78
N GLY A 100 -6.22 -8.25 12.52
CA GLY A 100 -7.39 -7.73 11.80
C GLY A 100 -8.74 -8.31 12.27
N ARG A 101 -8.75 -9.16 13.31
CA ARG A 101 -9.91 -9.96 13.73
C ARG A 101 -11.06 -9.15 14.35
N GLN A 102 -10.79 -7.91 14.78
CA GLN A 102 -11.81 -6.99 15.30
C GLN A 102 -11.90 -5.73 14.43
N MET A 103 -12.39 -5.86 13.20
CA MET A 103 -12.93 -4.71 12.50
C MET A 103 -14.44 -4.63 12.76
N PRO A 104 -14.97 -3.50 13.27
CA PRO A 104 -16.42 -3.34 13.44
C PRO A 104 -17.13 -3.50 12.10
N GLU A 105 -18.38 -3.96 12.14
CA GLU A 105 -19.23 -4.12 10.95
C GLU A 105 -19.31 -2.80 10.18
N ILE A 106 -18.67 -2.75 9.01
CA ILE A 106 -18.69 -1.54 8.18
C ILE A 106 -19.96 -1.56 7.34
N SER A 107 -20.66 -0.42 7.37
CA SER A 107 -21.79 -0.07 6.50
C SER A 107 -21.63 -0.52 5.04
N LYS A 108 -22.76 -0.80 4.36
CA LYS A 108 -22.81 -1.18 2.94
C LYS A 108 -21.95 -0.24 2.09
N LYS A 109 -20.85 -0.75 1.54
CA LYS A 109 -19.98 -0.01 0.60
C LYS A 109 -20.52 -0.12 -0.82
N VAL A 110 -20.74 1.01 -1.48
CA VAL A 110 -20.96 1.06 -2.93
C VAL A 110 -19.67 0.66 -3.65
N LEU A 111 -19.78 -0.01 -4.81
CA LEU A 111 -18.64 -0.52 -5.60
C LEU A 111 -17.50 0.49 -5.78
N ALA A 112 -17.80 1.77 -6.02
CA ALA A 112 -16.78 2.83 -6.12
C ALA A 112 -15.91 2.90 -4.85
N GLY A 113 -16.53 2.84 -3.66
CA GLY A 113 -15.82 2.78 -2.39
C GLY A 113 -15.03 1.49 -2.20
N ILE A 114 -15.55 0.35 -2.67
CA ILE A 114 -14.83 -0.93 -2.64
C ILE A 114 -13.56 -0.83 -3.49
N ILE A 115 -13.67 -0.35 -4.73
CA ILE A 115 -12.54 -0.21 -5.64
C ILE A 115 -11.49 0.76 -5.06
N THR A 116 -11.90 1.95 -4.63
CA THR A 116 -10.98 2.95 -4.06
C THR A 116 -10.27 2.43 -2.81
N ALA A 117 -11.00 1.85 -1.85
CA ALA A 117 -10.39 1.34 -0.62
C ALA A 117 -9.36 0.22 -0.90
N ASN A 118 -9.64 -0.67 -1.84
CA ASN A 118 -8.72 -1.75 -2.19
C ASN A 118 -7.50 -1.26 -2.98
N PHE A 119 -7.62 -0.21 -3.78
CA PHE A 119 -6.46 0.46 -4.36
C PHE A 119 -5.55 1.06 -3.28
N LYS A 120 -6.10 1.76 -2.28
CA LYS A 120 -5.31 2.36 -1.19
C LYS A 120 -4.57 1.32 -0.38
N ARG A 121 -5.26 0.27 0.06
CA ARG A 121 -4.64 -0.87 0.77
C ARG A 121 -3.53 -1.54 -0.04
N THR A 122 -3.75 -1.73 -1.34
CA THR A 122 -2.73 -2.28 -2.25
C THR A 122 -1.49 -1.38 -2.32
N GLN A 123 -1.70 -0.07 -2.44
CA GLN A 123 -0.60 0.91 -2.53
C GLN A 123 0.20 1.00 -1.23
N GLU A 124 -0.47 0.97 -0.07
CA GLU A 124 0.15 0.90 1.25
C GLU A 124 0.94 -0.40 1.40
N SER A 125 0.34 -1.54 1.05
CA SER A 125 1.03 -2.84 1.11
C SER A 125 2.29 -2.85 0.24
N LEU A 126 2.22 -2.32 -0.99
CA LEU A 126 3.37 -2.20 -1.88
C LEU A 126 4.45 -1.25 -1.34
N ARG A 127 4.06 -0.21 -0.59
CA ARG A 127 5.01 0.70 0.06
C ARG A 127 5.76 0.00 1.19
N VAL A 128 5.05 -0.77 2.02
CA VAL A 128 5.67 -1.57 3.08
C VAL A 128 6.63 -2.59 2.47
N LEU A 129 6.20 -3.31 1.43
CA LEU A 129 7.04 -4.28 0.71
C LEU A 129 8.29 -3.63 0.11
N GLU A 130 8.16 -2.45 -0.51
CA GLU A 130 9.30 -1.69 -1.04
C GLU A 130 10.33 -1.35 0.04
N GLU A 131 9.90 -0.95 1.24
CA GLU A 131 10.82 -0.52 2.30
C GLU A 131 11.45 -1.72 3.01
N TYR A 132 10.64 -2.69 3.46
CA TYR A 132 11.15 -3.85 4.21
C TYR A 132 11.97 -4.81 3.34
N SER A 133 11.66 -4.95 2.04
CA SER A 133 12.49 -5.79 1.16
C SER A 133 13.90 -5.24 0.98
N LYS A 134 14.18 -3.95 1.22
CA LYS A 134 15.57 -3.44 1.16
C LYS A 134 16.49 -4.13 2.16
N THR A 135 15.94 -4.67 3.24
CA THR A 135 16.71 -5.31 4.32
C THR A 135 17.12 -6.74 3.96
N LEU A 136 16.19 -7.56 3.44
CA LEU A 136 16.44 -8.99 3.15
C LEU A 136 16.52 -9.32 1.66
N PHE A 137 15.82 -8.56 0.81
CA PHE A 137 15.65 -8.83 -0.62
C PHE A 137 15.85 -7.55 -1.46
N PRO A 138 17.02 -6.90 -1.43
CA PRO A 138 17.23 -5.59 -2.06
C PRO A 138 16.94 -5.57 -3.56
N LYS A 139 17.12 -6.71 -4.24
CA LYS A 139 16.76 -6.87 -5.66
C LYS A 139 15.25 -6.75 -5.91
N ALA A 140 14.42 -7.20 -4.96
CA ALA A 140 12.96 -7.15 -5.06
C ALA A 140 12.38 -5.74 -4.77
N ALA A 141 13.11 -4.89 -4.05
CA ALA A 141 12.65 -3.54 -3.69
C ALA A 141 12.33 -2.67 -4.92
N ALA A 142 13.16 -2.77 -5.96
CA ALA A 142 12.93 -2.07 -7.23
C ALA A 142 11.64 -2.54 -7.93
N ASP A 143 11.34 -3.84 -7.88
CA ASP A 143 10.12 -4.40 -8.43
C ASP A 143 8.89 -3.94 -7.65
N PHE A 144 8.94 -3.93 -6.31
CA PHE A 144 7.82 -3.41 -5.50
C PHE A 144 7.55 -1.93 -5.77
N LYS A 145 8.61 -1.12 -5.90
CA LYS A 145 8.50 0.28 -6.31
C LYS A 145 7.78 0.39 -7.67
N LYS A 146 8.23 -0.36 -8.67
CA LYS A 146 7.61 -0.41 -10.00
C LYS A 146 6.12 -0.78 -9.92
N TRP A 147 5.77 -1.81 -9.15
CA TRP A 147 4.37 -2.23 -9.00
C TRP A 147 3.52 -1.21 -8.25
N ARG A 148 4.09 -0.49 -7.27
CA ARG A 148 3.42 0.63 -6.59
C ARG A 148 3.02 1.74 -7.56
N TYR A 149 3.95 2.17 -8.43
CA TYR A 149 3.64 3.15 -9.47
C TYR A 149 2.64 2.61 -10.50
N ALA A 150 2.72 1.32 -10.85
CA ALA A 150 1.72 0.70 -11.71
C ALA A 150 0.31 0.72 -11.08
N ALA A 151 0.21 0.51 -9.75
CA ALA A 151 -1.04 0.58 -9.02
C ALA A 151 -1.63 2.00 -8.99
N TYR A 152 -0.81 3.04 -8.79
CA TYR A 152 -1.28 4.43 -8.91
C TYR A 152 -1.81 4.75 -10.30
N ASN A 153 -1.06 4.35 -11.33
CA ASN A 153 -1.47 4.59 -12.72
C ASN A 153 -2.74 3.82 -13.09
N ALA A 154 -2.92 2.61 -12.54
CA ALA A 154 -4.13 1.84 -12.72
C ALA A 154 -5.33 2.49 -12.01
N GLU A 155 -5.19 2.94 -10.77
CA GLU A 155 -6.23 3.70 -10.05
C GLU A 155 -6.66 4.94 -10.86
N LYS A 156 -5.68 5.72 -11.34
CA LYS A 156 -5.95 6.89 -12.19
C LYS A 156 -6.70 6.52 -13.47
N SER A 157 -6.32 5.43 -14.13
CA SER A 157 -6.98 4.96 -15.35
C SER A 157 -8.45 4.58 -15.09
N VAL A 158 -8.69 3.85 -13.99
CA VAL A 158 -10.05 3.46 -13.56
C VAL A 158 -10.88 4.70 -13.24
N TYR A 159 -10.34 5.63 -12.46
CA TYR A 159 -11.04 6.86 -12.07
C TYR A 159 -11.40 7.72 -13.27
N LEU A 160 -10.47 7.96 -14.20
CA LEU A 160 -10.73 8.80 -15.37
C LEU A 160 -11.79 8.18 -16.29
N LYS A 161 -11.70 6.88 -16.56
CA LYS A 161 -12.66 6.18 -17.42
C LYS A 161 -14.07 6.16 -16.81
N TYR A 162 -14.15 5.95 -15.50
CA TYR A 162 -15.41 5.83 -14.77
C TYR A 162 -15.73 7.05 -13.90
N ARG A 163 -15.25 8.26 -14.25
CA ARG A 163 -15.37 9.46 -13.41
C ARG A 163 -16.81 9.72 -12.94
N LYS A 164 -17.79 9.60 -13.83
CA LYS A 164 -19.22 9.77 -13.50
C LYS A 164 -19.71 8.77 -12.43
N PHE A 165 -19.16 7.57 -12.42
CA PHE A 165 -19.47 6.53 -11.43
C PHE A 165 -18.90 6.87 -10.05
N PHE A 166 -17.68 7.43 -10.00
CA PHE A 166 -17.04 7.84 -8.75
C PHE A 166 -17.59 9.17 -8.20
N CYS A 167 -18.03 10.10 -9.07
CA CYS A 167 -18.55 11.42 -8.66
C CYS A 167 -20.01 11.43 -8.19
N LYS A 168 -20.82 10.40 -8.48
CA LYS A 168 -22.24 10.32 -8.02
C LYS A 168 -22.41 10.32 -6.49
N ARG A 169 -21.32 10.26 -5.72
CA ARG A 169 -21.30 10.43 -4.26
C ARG A 169 -21.66 11.83 -3.78
N ASN A 170 -21.25 12.89 -4.50
CA ASN A 170 -21.34 14.25 -3.93
C ASN A 170 -22.74 14.87 -3.93
N VAL A 171 -23.73 14.26 -4.61
CA VAL A 171 -25.08 14.85 -4.72
C VAL A 171 -26.05 14.27 -3.69
N LYS A 172 -25.96 12.96 -3.37
CA LYS A 172 -26.92 12.32 -2.45
C LYS A 172 -26.58 12.48 -0.97
N GLU A 173 -25.32 12.71 -0.59
CA GLU A 173 -24.95 12.94 0.82
C GLU A 173 -25.29 14.38 1.28
N ARG A 174 -25.47 15.35 0.35
CA ARG A 174 -25.89 16.72 0.69
C ARG A 174 -27.40 16.91 0.83
N THR A 175 -28.22 16.01 0.26
CA THR A 175 -29.69 16.08 0.34
C THR A 175 -30.28 15.34 1.53
N ALA A 176 -29.46 14.67 2.34
CA ALA A 176 -29.88 14.00 3.57
C ALA A 176 -29.61 14.83 4.85
N LEU A 177 -29.24 16.09 4.69
CA LEU A 177 -28.95 17.05 5.78
C LEU A 177 -29.76 18.35 5.66
N LEU A 178 -30.85 18.33 4.88
CA LEU A 178 -31.88 19.37 4.82
C LEU A 178 -33.24 18.70 5.03
#